data_AF-A0A952FFL0-F1
#
_entry.id   AF-A0A952FFL0-F1
#
_cell.length_a   1.000
_cell.length_b   1.000
_cell.length_c   1.000
_cell.angle_alpha   90.00
_cell.angle_beta   90.00
_cell.angle_gamma   90.00
#
_symmetry.space_group_name_H-M   'P 1'
#
loop_
_entity.id
_entity.type
_entity.pdbx_description
1 polymer ?
#
loop_
_entity_poly.entity_id
_entity_poly.type
_entity_poly.pdbx_seq_one_letter_code
_entity_poly.pdbx_strand_id
1 'polypeptide(L)'
;MTGPARRIAAWGALLGLLLATAGLAAQVSEPAAPFPPQAAEQEPITPIPPPPAADPLKLALGESLFDDPRLSRDGRRACSSCHDTRTNGASHNRRDTTPDGSPLRFNTSTVFNAALSFRLNWAGGFRTLEAQAAASIESPDTMGTTIDDVLGRLREDPAMVARFREAYGAGPDRGSLLDAIATFERSLVTPGSPFDRWLGGDAGALTAEEQDGYRLFKSLGCVSCHQGVNIGGNLFQRHGIFHPLASPDPEILRVPSLRNIATTAPYFHDGSAATLEGAVRNMALAQLDRTLSDQQVTTIIAFLRSLTGTYKGHPVTAAP
;
A
#
# COMPACT_ATOMS: atom_id res chain seq x y z
N MET A 1 12.50 -77.50 75.97
CA MET A 1 12.12 -76.59 77.07
C MET A 1 11.05 -75.66 76.55
N THR A 2 9.90 -75.68 77.23
CA THR A 2 8.81 -74.66 77.26
C THR A 2 8.25 -74.14 75.92
N GLY A 3 7.04 -74.57 75.56
CA GLY A 3 6.08 -73.75 74.80
C GLY A 3 5.53 -72.58 75.65
N PRO A 4 4.41 -71.89 75.30
CA PRO A 4 3.39 -72.28 74.30
C PRO A 4 2.74 -71.13 73.47
N ALA A 5 1.90 -71.57 72.53
CA ALA A 5 0.52 -71.12 72.23
C ALA A 5 0.13 -69.64 71.96
N ARG A 6 -0.47 -69.48 70.76
CA ARG A 6 -1.81 -68.91 70.42
C ARG A 6 -2.19 -67.52 70.92
N ARG A 7 -2.67 -66.68 69.98
CA ARG A 7 -4.06 -66.15 69.97
C ARG A 7 -4.47 -65.59 68.60
N ILE A 8 -5.73 -65.89 68.26
CA ILE A 8 -6.52 -65.47 67.10
C ILE A 8 -7.13 -64.10 67.40
N ALA A 9 -7.23 -63.20 66.42
CA ALA A 9 -8.34 -62.25 66.31
C ALA A 9 -8.44 -61.73 64.86
N ALA A 10 -9.60 -61.95 64.25
CA ALA A 10 -10.07 -61.32 63.02
C ALA A 10 -10.66 -59.93 63.33
N TRP A 11 -11.16 -59.29 62.26
CA TRP A 11 -12.10 -58.14 62.18
C TRP A 11 -11.49 -56.78 61.85
N GLY A 12 -12.02 -56.20 60.76
CA GLY A 12 -12.03 -54.75 60.55
C GLY A 12 -11.72 -54.29 59.13
N ALA A 13 -12.65 -54.50 58.20
CA ALA A 13 -12.68 -53.73 56.96
C ALA A 13 -12.89 -52.25 57.28
N LEU A 14 -12.04 -51.36 56.77
CA LEU A 14 -12.30 -49.93 56.72
C LEU A 14 -11.96 -49.42 55.32
N LEU A 15 -13.02 -49.26 54.55
CA LEU A 15 -13.11 -48.61 53.25
C LEU A 15 -12.68 -47.13 53.43
N GLY A 16 -11.46 -46.81 53.01
CA GLY A 16 -11.00 -45.42 52.93
C GLY A 16 -11.50 -44.79 51.63
N LEU A 17 -12.59 -44.02 51.73
CA LEU A 17 -13.14 -43.20 50.65
C LEU A 17 -12.15 -42.08 50.31
N LEU A 18 -11.28 -42.28 49.30
CA LEU A 18 -10.46 -41.21 48.74
C LEU A 18 -11.33 -40.35 47.82
N LEU A 19 -11.84 -39.25 48.37
CA LEU A 19 -12.44 -38.14 47.63
C LEU A 19 -11.40 -37.57 46.66
N ALA A 20 -11.48 -37.96 45.38
CA ALA A 20 -10.79 -37.30 44.30
C ALA A 20 -11.43 -35.92 44.09
N THR A 21 -10.84 -34.88 44.68
CA THR A 21 -11.14 -33.49 44.33
C THR A 21 -10.58 -33.25 42.92
N ALA A 22 -11.41 -33.42 41.90
CA ALA A 22 -11.15 -32.95 40.55
C ALA A 22 -11.14 -31.41 40.60
N GLY A 23 -9.96 -30.83 40.85
CA GLY A 23 -9.73 -29.42 40.63
C GLY A 23 -9.83 -29.14 39.13
N LEU A 24 -10.89 -28.47 38.72
CA LEU A 24 -11.02 -27.89 37.38
C LEU A 24 -10.00 -26.73 37.29
N ALA A 25 -8.73 -27.06 37.04
CA ALA A 25 -7.75 -26.07 36.66
C ALA A 25 -8.14 -25.58 35.26
N ALA A 26 -8.64 -24.34 35.18
CA ALA A 26 -8.78 -23.65 33.92
C ALA A 26 -7.42 -23.70 33.20
N GLN A 27 -7.36 -24.40 32.07
CA GLN A 27 -6.19 -24.36 31.20
C GLN A 27 -6.07 -22.94 30.67
N VAL A 28 -5.19 -22.16 31.29
CA VAL A 28 -4.72 -20.90 30.75
C VAL A 28 -3.96 -21.27 29.48
N SER A 29 -4.57 -21.03 28.32
CA SER A 29 -3.88 -21.15 27.04
C SER A 29 -2.64 -20.27 27.09
N GLU A 30 -1.46 -20.87 26.98
CA GLU A 30 -0.22 -20.10 26.85
C GLU A 30 -0.34 -19.19 25.61
N PRO A 31 0.10 -17.92 25.71
CA PRO A 31 0.17 -17.07 24.53
C PRO A 31 1.11 -17.74 23.53
N ALA A 32 0.65 -17.87 22.28
CA ALA A 32 1.44 -18.42 21.19
C ALA A 32 2.82 -17.74 21.17
N ALA A 33 3.89 -18.55 21.15
CA ALA A 33 5.25 -18.04 21.13
C ALA A 33 5.44 -17.05 19.96
N PRO A 34 6.16 -15.93 20.17
CA PRO A 34 6.47 -15.00 19.10
C PRO A 34 7.22 -15.74 17.98
N PHE A 35 6.85 -15.45 16.72
CA PHE A 35 7.49 -16.00 15.54
C PHE A 35 9.02 -15.85 15.65
N PRO A 36 9.81 -16.93 15.45
CA PRO A 36 11.25 -16.83 15.53
C PRO A 36 11.79 -15.88 14.44
N PRO A 37 12.87 -15.12 14.74
CA PRO A 37 13.45 -14.10 13.85
C PRO A 37 14.03 -14.63 12.52
N GLN A 38 13.96 -15.94 12.27
CA GLN A 38 14.32 -16.55 10.98
C GLN A 38 13.25 -16.35 9.88
N ALA A 39 12.03 -15.93 10.22
CA ALA A 39 10.98 -15.68 9.23
C ALA A 39 11.26 -14.45 8.32
N ALA A 40 12.12 -13.52 8.76
CA ALA A 40 12.41 -12.29 8.01
C ALA A 40 13.18 -12.54 6.69
N GLU A 41 13.93 -13.64 6.56
CA GLU A 41 14.66 -13.98 5.32
C GLU A 41 13.79 -14.72 4.27
N GLN A 42 12.56 -15.12 4.62
CA GLN A 42 11.65 -15.88 3.75
C GLN A 42 10.37 -15.14 3.37
N GLU A 43 10.19 -13.91 3.86
CA GLU A 43 8.95 -13.16 3.69
C GLU A 43 8.96 -12.40 2.35
N PRO A 44 8.08 -12.73 1.38
CA PRO A 44 8.05 -12.06 0.06
C PRO A 44 7.71 -10.57 0.10
N ILE A 45 7.22 -10.04 1.23
CA ILE A 45 6.89 -8.62 1.39
C ILE A 45 7.75 -8.02 2.51
N THR A 46 8.28 -6.83 2.26
CA THR A 46 9.05 -6.05 3.25
C THR A 46 8.30 -4.80 3.68
N PRO A 47 8.52 -4.27 4.90
CA PRO A 47 7.93 -3.00 5.34
C PRO A 47 8.33 -1.82 4.46
N ILE A 48 7.50 -0.77 4.41
CA ILE A 48 7.91 0.51 3.80
C ILE A 48 9.04 1.11 4.66
N PRO A 49 10.17 1.51 4.05
CA PRO A 49 11.19 2.27 4.77
C PRO A 49 10.67 3.65 5.21
N PRO A 50 11.32 4.31 6.18
CA PRO A 50 11.05 5.72 6.45
C PRO A 50 11.31 6.58 5.19
N PRO A 51 10.70 7.78 5.08
CA PRO A 51 10.98 8.69 3.98
C PRO A 51 12.49 8.96 3.87
N PRO A 52 13.06 8.99 2.66
CA PRO A 52 14.47 9.30 2.49
C PRO A 52 14.76 10.71 3.02
N ALA A 53 15.94 10.88 3.62
CA ALA A 53 16.39 12.22 4.00
C ALA A 53 16.47 13.12 2.76
N ALA A 54 15.90 14.32 2.86
CA ALA A 54 15.88 15.31 1.81
C ALA A 54 16.19 16.69 2.40
N ASP A 55 16.72 17.59 1.56
CA ASP A 55 16.88 18.99 1.92
C ASP A 55 15.48 19.59 2.22
N PRO A 56 15.24 20.14 3.43
CA PRO A 56 13.95 20.72 3.80
C PRO A 56 13.49 21.83 2.85
N LEU A 57 14.41 22.61 2.27
CA LEU A 57 14.08 23.71 1.36
C LEU A 57 13.58 23.17 0.02
N LYS A 58 14.24 22.13 -0.51
CA LYS A 58 13.79 21.45 -1.73
C LYS A 58 12.45 20.75 -1.52
N LEU A 59 12.27 20.13 -0.35
CA LEU A 59 11.02 19.46 0.01
C LEU A 59 9.84 20.44 0.05
N ALA A 60 10.02 21.58 0.74
CA ALA A 60 8.99 22.61 0.83
C ALA A 60 8.69 23.26 -0.53
N LEU A 61 9.72 23.48 -1.36
CA LEU A 61 9.55 23.97 -2.73
C LEU A 61 8.79 22.96 -3.59
N GLY A 62 9.16 21.68 -3.52
CA GLY A 62 8.49 20.59 -4.23
C GLY A 62 7.02 20.45 -3.85
N GLU A 63 6.70 20.50 -2.54
CA GLU A 63 5.33 20.51 -2.04
C GLU A 63 4.55 21.70 -2.59
N SER A 64 5.13 22.91 -2.56
CA SER A 64 4.51 24.10 -3.14
C SER A 64 4.28 23.99 -4.64
N LEU A 65 5.19 23.37 -5.39
CA LEU A 65 5.07 23.18 -6.83
C LEU A 65 4.01 22.13 -7.16
N PHE A 66 3.91 21.05 -6.38
CA PHE A 66 2.91 20.00 -6.57
C PHE A 66 1.47 20.53 -6.49
N ASP A 67 1.25 21.59 -5.72
CA ASP A 67 -0.01 22.32 -5.57
C ASP A 67 -0.14 23.56 -6.48
N ASP A 68 0.86 23.85 -7.33
CA ASP A 68 0.88 25.08 -8.13
C ASP A 68 0.18 24.92 -9.49
N PRO A 69 -0.97 25.57 -9.72
CA PRO A 69 -1.71 25.41 -10.96
C PRO A 69 -1.03 26.11 -12.14
N ARG A 70 0.00 26.95 -11.93
CA ARG A 70 0.79 27.57 -13.02
C ARG A 70 1.55 26.53 -13.84
N LEU A 71 1.68 25.30 -13.34
CA LEU A 71 2.21 24.16 -14.08
C LEU A 71 1.30 23.69 -15.21
N SER A 72 0.01 24.04 -15.22
CA SER A 72 -0.88 23.78 -16.36
C SER A 72 -0.96 24.96 -17.32
N ARG A 73 -1.29 24.67 -18.58
CA ARG A 73 -1.46 25.67 -19.64
C ARG A 73 -2.43 26.79 -19.28
N ASP A 74 -3.52 26.43 -18.62
CA ASP A 74 -4.64 27.32 -18.31
C ASP A 74 -4.61 27.88 -16.88
N GLY A 75 -3.63 27.49 -16.06
CA GLY A 75 -3.53 27.94 -14.67
C GLY A 75 -4.63 27.36 -13.77
N ARG A 76 -5.28 26.25 -14.15
CA ARG A 76 -6.42 25.66 -13.42
C ARG A 76 -6.14 24.32 -12.76
N ARG A 77 -5.05 23.63 -13.12
CA ARG A 77 -4.76 22.27 -12.67
C ARG A 77 -3.36 22.19 -12.07
N ALA A 78 -3.26 21.61 -10.88
CA ALA A 78 -2.01 21.22 -10.23
C ALA A 78 -1.91 19.68 -10.17
N CYS A 79 -0.76 19.14 -9.77
CA CYS A 79 -0.61 17.69 -9.58
C CYS A 79 -1.63 17.17 -8.56
N SER A 80 -1.84 17.92 -7.47
CA SER A 80 -2.82 17.61 -6.43
C SER A 80 -4.28 17.68 -6.86
N SER A 81 -4.60 18.26 -8.03
CA SER A 81 -5.95 18.21 -8.58
C SER A 81 -6.41 16.78 -8.91
N CYS A 82 -5.47 15.88 -9.20
CA CYS A 82 -5.75 14.45 -9.43
C CYS A 82 -5.13 13.56 -8.32
N HIS A 83 -4.07 14.02 -7.66
CA HIS A 83 -3.32 13.27 -6.65
C HIS A 83 -3.37 13.95 -5.26
N ASP A 84 -4.55 14.05 -4.65
CA ASP A 84 -4.72 14.79 -3.38
C ASP A 84 -4.00 14.10 -2.20
N THR A 85 -2.89 14.69 -1.76
CA THR A 85 -2.05 14.16 -0.67
C THR A 85 -2.66 14.33 0.72
N ARG A 86 -3.77 15.05 0.86
CA ARG A 86 -4.53 15.12 2.13
C ARG A 86 -5.42 13.90 2.36
N THR A 87 -5.66 13.10 1.31
CA THR A 87 -6.45 11.87 1.37
C THR A 87 -5.56 10.67 1.05
N ASN A 88 -5.74 10.03 -0.10
CA ASN A 88 -5.05 8.82 -0.53
C ASN A 88 -4.12 9.04 -1.73
N GLY A 89 -3.95 10.28 -2.20
CA GLY A 89 -3.08 10.61 -3.33
C GLY A 89 -3.56 10.07 -4.68
N ALA A 90 -4.77 9.50 -4.75
CA ALA A 90 -5.45 8.99 -5.95
C ALA A 90 -6.74 9.78 -6.18
N SER A 91 -7.37 9.56 -7.34
CA SER A 91 -8.68 10.16 -7.63
C SER A 91 -9.81 9.19 -7.28
N HIS A 92 -10.92 9.73 -6.76
CA HIS A 92 -12.18 8.99 -6.58
C HIS A 92 -12.94 8.79 -7.90
N ASN A 93 -12.55 9.51 -8.96
CA ASN A 93 -13.17 9.36 -10.27
C ASN A 93 -12.76 8.04 -10.92
N ARG A 94 -13.68 7.42 -11.66
CA ARG A 94 -13.37 6.26 -12.52
C ARG A 94 -12.18 6.57 -13.42
N ARG A 95 -12.26 7.69 -14.15
CA ARG A 95 -11.16 8.30 -14.92
C ARG A 95 -11.34 9.80 -14.80
N ASP A 96 -10.29 10.52 -14.40
CA ASP A 96 -10.32 11.98 -14.41
C ASP A 96 -10.47 12.49 -15.84
N THR A 97 -10.76 13.78 -16.00
CA THR A 97 -10.92 14.40 -17.31
C THR A 97 -9.64 15.07 -17.78
N THR A 98 -9.47 15.13 -19.09
CA THR A 98 -8.53 16.02 -19.77
C THR A 98 -8.97 17.49 -19.61
N PRO A 99 -8.15 18.47 -20.03
CA PRO A 99 -8.57 19.87 -20.11
C PRO A 99 -9.79 20.12 -21.00
N ASP A 100 -10.02 19.30 -22.04
CA ASP A 100 -11.18 19.41 -22.94
C ASP A 100 -12.45 18.69 -22.43
N GLY A 101 -12.36 18.05 -21.27
CA GLY A 101 -13.48 17.38 -20.60
C GLY A 101 -13.69 15.92 -21.01
N SER A 102 -12.92 15.39 -21.98
CA SER A 102 -12.93 13.97 -22.28
C SER A 102 -12.30 13.14 -21.15
N PRO A 103 -12.70 11.86 -20.95
CA PRO A 103 -12.09 11.05 -19.91
C PRO A 103 -10.66 10.67 -20.29
N LEU A 104 -9.74 10.75 -19.32
CA LEU A 104 -8.39 10.20 -19.45
C LEU A 104 -8.45 8.72 -19.82
N ARG A 105 -7.38 8.24 -20.46
CA ARG A 105 -7.27 6.82 -20.83
C ARG A 105 -7.34 5.91 -19.61
N PHE A 106 -6.67 6.30 -18.52
CA PHE A 106 -6.53 5.49 -17.32
C PHE A 106 -7.09 6.16 -16.07
N ASN A 107 -7.43 5.33 -15.08
CA ASN A 107 -7.67 5.75 -13.71
C ASN A 107 -6.39 6.34 -13.09
N THR A 108 -6.53 7.36 -12.26
CA THR A 108 -5.43 8.04 -11.59
C THR A 108 -4.96 7.24 -10.38
N SER A 109 -3.79 6.63 -10.48
CA SER A 109 -3.17 5.88 -9.37
C SER A 109 -2.73 6.80 -8.23
N THR A 110 -2.58 6.25 -7.03
CA THR A 110 -2.01 6.99 -5.90
C THR A 110 -0.58 7.46 -6.16
N VAL A 111 -0.25 8.67 -5.74
CA VAL A 111 1.14 9.17 -5.68
C VAL A 111 1.91 8.59 -4.50
N PHE A 112 1.22 8.12 -3.44
CA PHE A 112 1.87 7.54 -2.29
C PHE A 112 2.62 6.25 -2.64
N ASN A 113 3.85 6.14 -2.15
CA ASN A 113 4.78 5.04 -2.41
C ASN A 113 5.14 4.85 -3.89
N ALA A 114 4.79 5.79 -4.79
CA ALA A 114 5.09 5.68 -6.22
C ALA A 114 6.61 5.55 -6.45
N ALA A 115 7.40 6.29 -5.68
CA ALA A 115 8.87 6.26 -5.70
C ALA A 115 9.49 4.89 -5.39
N LEU A 116 8.73 3.98 -4.74
CA LEU A 116 9.19 2.61 -4.44
C LEU A 116 8.96 1.63 -5.60
N SER A 117 8.35 2.08 -6.70
CA SER A 117 8.15 1.27 -7.90
C SER A 117 9.35 1.34 -8.85
N PHE A 118 9.72 0.24 -9.48
CA PHE A 118 10.86 0.22 -10.44
C PHE A 118 10.54 0.94 -11.77
N ARG A 119 9.24 1.12 -12.05
CA ARG A 119 8.67 1.81 -13.20
C ARG A 119 7.41 2.53 -12.76
N LEU A 120 7.10 3.63 -13.44
CA LEU A 120 5.98 4.51 -13.11
C LEU A 120 4.94 4.54 -14.23
N ASN A 121 3.73 4.99 -13.90
CA ASN A 121 2.49 4.88 -14.70
C ASN A 121 1.97 3.43 -14.85
N TRP A 122 0.79 3.28 -15.48
CA TRP A 122 0.14 1.98 -15.70
C TRP A 122 0.92 1.06 -16.66
N ALA A 123 1.46 1.61 -17.75
CA ALA A 123 2.27 0.88 -18.73
C ALA A 123 3.75 0.72 -18.32
N GLY A 124 4.17 1.30 -17.19
CA GLY A 124 5.55 1.35 -16.72
C GLY A 124 6.54 2.06 -17.66
N GLY A 125 6.08 3.11 -18.35
CA GLY A 125 6.88 3.81 -19.37
C GLY A 125 8.03 4.67 -18.83
N PHE A 126 7.98 5.06 -17.55
CA PHE A 126 8.98 5.96 -16.95
C PHE A 126 9.85 5.25 -15.92
N ARG A 127 11.14 5.61 -15.90
CA ARG A 127 12.14 5.08 -14.95
C ARG A 127 12.40 6.01 -13.76
N THR A 128 12.06 7.29 -13.89
CA THR A 128 12.31 8.31 -12.87
C THR A 128 11.09 9.20 -12.72
N LEU A 129 10.91 9.75 -11.52
CA LEU A 129 9.84 10.69 -11.20
C LEU A 129 9.99 11.97 -12.02
N GLU A 130 11.21 12.46 -12.22
CA GLU A 130 11.51 13.64 -13.04
C GLU A 130 11.03 13.45 -14.49
N ALA A 131 11.24 12.26 -15.07
CA ALA A 131 10.79 11.98 -16.43
C ALA A 131 9.26 11.87 -16.51
N GLN A 132 8.62 11.29 -15.49
CA GLN A 132 7.16 11.24 -15.41
C GLN A 132 6.56 12.65 -15.25
N ALA A 133 7.08 13.45 -14.31
CA ALA A 133 6.62 14.81 -14.06
C ALA A 133 6.76 15.70 -15.30
N ALA A 134 7.90 15.62 -16.00
CA ALA A 134 8.08 16.32 -17.27
C ALA A 134 7.03 15.90 -18.31
N ALA A 135 6.80 14.60 -18.47
CA ALA A 135 5.81 14.09 -19.41
C ALA A 135 4.37 14.48 -19.04
N SER A 136 4.04 14.57 -17.75
CA SER A 136 2.75 15.08 -17.28
C SER A 136 2.59 16.59 -17.54
N ILE A 137 3.64 17.39 -17.39
CA ILE A 137 3.60 18.81 -17.74
C ILE A 137 3.35 18.99 -19.25
N GLU A 138 4.07 18.21 -20.06
CA GLU A 138 4.09 18.31 -21.52
C GLU A 138 2.89 17.62 -22.21
N SER A 139 2.18 16.74 -21.53
CA SER A 139 1.05 16.00 -22.11
C SER A 139 -0.19 16.89 -22.28
N PRO A 140 -0.78 16.96 -23.50
CA PRO A 140 -1.99 17.75 -23.76
C PRO A 140 -3.22 17.25 -22.99
N ASP A 141 -3.21 15.96 -22.62
CA ASP A 141 -4.31 15.32 -21.88
C ASP A 141 -4.30 15.68 -20.39
N THR A 142 -3.20 16.26 -19.88
CA THR A 142 -3.03 16.55 -18.45
C THR A 142 -2.77 18.04 -18.22
N MET A 143 -1.52 18.49 -18.26
CA MET A 143 -1.18 19.89 -18.00
C MET A 143 -1.07 20.73 -19.29
N GLY A 144 -0.68 20.12 -20.41
CA GLY A 144 -0.77 20.67 -21.76
C GLY A 144 0.10 21.89 -22.05
N THR A 145 1.26 22.03 -21.40
CA THR A 145 2.17 23.18 -21.56
C THR A 145 3.61 22.72 -21.73
N THR A 146 4.53 23.59 -22.16
CA THR A 146 5.96 23.26 -22.14
C THR A 146 6.59 23.59 -20.79
N ILE A 147 7.69 22.92 -20.44
CA ILE A 147 8.49 23.29 -19.27
C ILE A 147 9.05 24.71 -19.40
N ASP A 148 9.41 25.17 -20.61
CA ASP A 148 9.92 26.53 -20.80
C ASP A 148 8.84 27.59 -20.50
N ASP A 149 7.59 27.34 -20.88
CA ASP A 149 6.47 28.22 -20.53
C ASP A 149 6.23 28.26 -19.02
N VAL A 150 6.30 27.10 -18.35
CA VAL A 150 6.22 27.01 -16.89
C VAL A 150 7.33 27.86 -16.27
N LEU A 151 8.58 27.67 -16.70
CA LEU A 151 9.71 28.43 -16.16
C LEU A 151 9.56 29.93 -16.42
N GLY A 152 8.98 30.34 -17.55
CA GLY A 152 8.60 31.72 -17.82
C GLY A 152 7.66 32.27 -16.74
N ARG A 153 6.54 31.58 -16.49
CA ARG A 153 5.55 31.97 -15.45
C ARG A 153 6.16 31.99 -14.04
N LEU A 154 7.00 31.02 -13.70
CA LEU A 154 7.64 30.97 -12.38
C LEU A 154 8.65 32.12 -12.17
N ARG A 155 9.31 32.60 -13.24
CA ARG A 155 10.23 33.74 -13.19
C ARG A 155 9.51 35.08 -12.99
N GLU A 156 8.24 35.16 -13.36
CA GLU A 156 7.40 36.35 -13.15
C GLU A 156 6.94 36.50 -11.69
N ASP A 157 7.12 35.47 -10.85
CA ASP A 157 6.81 35.51 -9.41
C ASP A 157 8.10 35.68 -8.57
N PRO A 158 8.35 36.87 -8.00
CA PRO A 158 9.53 37.12 -7.18
C PRO A 158 9.62 36.22 -5.95
N ALA A 159 8.50 35.82 -5.36
CA ALA A 159 8.47 34.96 -4.18
C ALA A 159 8.88 33.53 -4.55
N MET A 160 8.40 33.02 -5.69
CA MET A 160 8.83 31.72 -6.20
C MET A 160 10.32 31.73 -6.57
N VAL A 161 10.80 32.76 -7.27
CA VAL A 161 12.23 32.92 -7.61
C VAL A 161 13.09 32.92 -6.34
N ALA A 162 12.65 33.58 -5.27
CA ALA A 162 13.36 33.57 -3.99
C ALA A 162 13.46 32.15 -3.40
N ARG A 163 12.38 31.36 -3.43
CA ARG A 163 12.38 29.96 -2.96
C ARG A 163 13.33 29.07 -3.75
N PHE A 164 13.38 29.23 -5.08
CA PHE A 164 14.37 28.52 -5.91
C PHE A 164 15.81 28.91 -5.54
N ARG A 165 16.08 30.20 -5.34
CA ARG A 165 17.43 30.67 -4.95
C ARG A 165 17.83 30.15 -3.58
N GLU A 166 16.89 30.06 -2.65
CA GLU A 166 17.13 29.50 -1.32
C GLU A 166 17.46 28.00 -1.39
N ALA A 167 16.68 27.22 -2.16
CA ALA A 167 16.85 25.77 -2.27
C ALA A 167 17.99 25.32 -3.20
N TYR A 168 18.34 26.09 -4.23
CA TYR A 168 19.27 25.69 -5.30
C TYR A 168 20.40 26.70 -5.57
N GLY A 169 20.41 27.86 -4.91
CA GLY A 169 21.39 28.92 -5.16
C GLY A 169 21.17 29.73 -6.46
N ALA A 170 20.15 29.40 -7.24
CA ALA A 170 19.85 30.03 -8.53
C ALA A 170 18.33 30.17 -8.75
N GLY A 171 17.93 30.94 -9.76
CA GLY A 171 16.52 31.00 -10.19
C GLY A 171 16.05 29.68 -10.82
N PRO A 172 14.74 29.55 -11.13
CA PRO A 172 14.19 28.31 -11.67
C PRO A 172 14.77 27.97 -13.05
N ASP A 173 15.13 26.70 -13.19
CA ASP A 173 15.51 26.02 -14.42
C ASP A 173 14.86 24.63 -14.52
N ARG A 174 15.05 23.93 -15.64
CA ARG A 174 14.43 22.61 -15.85
C ARG A 174 14.87 21.59 -14.79
N GLY A 175 16.14 21.62 -14.40
CA GLY A 175 16.70 20.66 -13.45
C GLY A 175 16.12 20.84 -12.05
N SER A 176 16.18 22.06 -11.53
CA SER A 176 15.65 22.43 -10.21
C SER A 176 14.14 22.26 -10.11
N LEU A 177 13.38 22.56 -11.18
CA LEU A 177 11.93 22.33 -11.21
C LEU A 177 11.59 20.85 -11.04
N LEU A 178 12.19 19.98 -11.85
CA LEU A 178 11.91 18.55 -11.83
C LEU A 178 12.47 17.87 -10.57
N ASP A 179 13.67 18.27 -10.12
CA ASP A 179 14.28 17.78 -8.89
C ASP A 179 13.43 18.12 -7.66
N ALA A 180 12.88 19.34 -7.57
CA ALA A 180 12.04 19.74 -6.44
C ALA A 180 10.75 18.92 -6.37
N ILE A 181 10.04 18.79 -7.50
CA ILE A 181 8.81 17.97 -7.59
C ILE A 181 9.12 16.51 -7.22
N ALA A 182 10.14 15.92 -7.83
CA ALA A 182 10.51 14.53 -7.57
C ALA A 182 11.02 14.32 -6.14
N THR A 183 11.68 15.31 -5.53
CA THR A 183 12.08 15.27 -4.12
C THR A 183 10.86 15.20 -3.20
N PHE A 184 9.83 15.99 -3.48
CA PHE A 184 8.57 15.89 -2.75
C PHE A 184 7.90 14.54 -2.97
N GLU A 185 7.77 14.06 -4.21
CA GLU A 185 7.16 12.76 -4.52
C GLU A 185 7.89 11.58 -3.84
N ARG A 186 9.23 11.63 -3.71
CA ARG A 186 10.00 10.63 -2.95
C ARG A 186 9.69 10.63 -1.46
N SER A 187 9.29 11.76 -0.91
CA SER A 187 8.89 11.88 0.50
C SER A 187 7.50 11.31 0.79
N LEU A 188 6.67 11.12 -0.26
CA LEU A 188 5.30 10.63 -0.16
C LEU A 188 5.26 9.11 0.08
N VAL A 189 5.85 8.66 1.17
CA VAL A 189 5.75 7.26 1.65
C VAL A 189 4.79 7.16 2.81
N THR A 190 4.17 5.99 2.97
CA THR A 190 3.15 5.75 3.99
C THR A 190 3.49 4.59 4.93
N PRO A 191 4.56 4.69 5.74
CA PRO A 191 4.95 3.60 6.64
C PRO A 191 3.94 3.43 7.79
N GLY A 192 4.18 2.40 8.61
CA GLY A 192 3.47 2.21 9.87
C GLY A 192 2.08 1.58 9.73
N SER A 193 1.77 0.97 8.58
CA SER A 193 0.56 0.16 8.45
C SER A 193 0.55 -0.99 9.48
N PRO A 194 -0.62 -1.50 9.90
CA PRO A 194 -0.71 -2.68 10.74
C PRO A 194 0.16 -3.85 10.22
N PHE A 195 0.16 -4.08 8.91
CA PHE A 195 1.00 -5.11 8.29
C PHE A 195 2.50 -4.84 8.41
N ASP A 196 2.94 -3.60 8.17
CA ASP A 196 4.36 -3.23 8.29
C ASP A 196 4.86 -3.35 9.73
N ARG A 197 4.02 -2.99 10.73
CA ARG A 197 4.37 -3.16 12.15
C ARG A 197 4.48 -4.64 12.53
N TRP A 198 3.58 -5.48 12.03
CA TRP A 198 3.64 -6.92 12.24
C TRP A 198 4.89 -7.55 11.63
N LEU A 199 5.24 -7.16 10.40
CA LEU A 199 6.53 -7.53 9.78
C LEU A 199 7.74 -7.04 10.59
N GLY A 200 7.60 -5.91 11.28
CA GLY A 200 8.60 -5.36 12.21
C GLY A 200 8.66 -6.03 13.58
N GLY A 201 7.86 -7.08 13.84
CA GLY A 201 7.88 -7.86 15.07
C GLY A 201 6.79 -7.53 16.09
N ASP A 202 5.89 -6.58 15.79
CA ASP A 202 4.72 -6.33 16.64
C ASP A 202 3.65 -7.42 16.40
N ALA A 203 3.73 -8.50 17.18
CA ALA A 203 2.82 -9.64 17.06
C ALA A 203 1.33 -9.27 17.25
N GLY A 204 1.04 -8.15 17.92
CA GLY A 204 -0.32 -7.65 18.15
C GLY A 204 -0.84 -6.70 17.06
N ALA A 205 -0.01 -6.35 16.07
CA ALA A 205 -0.42 -5.38 15.04
C ALA A 205 -1.44 -5.93 14.04
N LEU A 206 -1.56 -7.25 13.89
CA LEU A 206 -2.56 -7.90 13.05
C LEU A 206 -3.47 -8.81 13.88
N THR A 207 -4.76 -8.73 13.60
CA THR A 207 -5.76 -9.70 14.05
C THR A 207 -5.53 -11.08 13.44
N ALA A 208 -6.13 -12.11 14.03
CA ALA A 208 -6.07 -13.47 13.48
C ALA A 208 -6.64 -13.54 12.06
N GLU A 209 -7.74 -12.82 11.79
CA GLU A 209 -8.38 -12.79 10.47
C GLU A 209 -7.48 -12.12 9.40
N GLU A 210 -6.77 -11.03 9.76
CA GLU A 210 -5.81 -10.40 8.84
C GLU A 210 -4.61 -11.34 8.54
N GLN A 211 -4.15 -12.09 9.53
CA GLN A 211 -3.10 -13.10 9.34
C GLN A 211 -3.59 -14.29 8.49
N ASP A 212 -4.82 -14.75 8.69
CA ASP A 212 -5.49 -15.72 7.81
C ASP A 212 -5.59 -15.20 6.38
N GLY A 213 -5.99 -13.93 6.22
CA GLY A 213 -6.03 -13.21 4.96
C GLY A 213 -4.68 -13.22 4.24
N TYR A 214 -3.61 -12.96 4.98
CA TYR A 214 -2.27 -12.96 4.40
C TYR A 214 -1.82 -14.35 3.98
N ARG A 215 -2.08 -15.37 4.81
CA ARG A 215 -1.80 -16.78 4.46
C ARG A 215 -2.56 -17.21 3.21
N LEU A 216 -3.84 -16.85 3.11
CA LEU A 216 -4.68 -17.15 1.95
C LEU A 216 -4.20 -16.42 0.69
N PHE A 217 -3.83 -15.14 0.81
CA PHE A 217 -3.25 -14.35 -0.27
C PHE A 217 -1.99 -14.99 -0.85
N LYS A 218 -1.10 -15.51 0.03
CA LYS A 218 0.08 -16.28 -0.38
C LYS A 218 -0.31 -17.61 -1.03
N SER A 219 -1.19 -18.40 -0.42
CA SER A 219 -1.53 -19.74 -0.91
C SER A 219 -2.27 -19.74 -2.24
N LEU A 220 -3.05 -18.69 -2.53
CA LEU A 220 -3.72 -18.52 -3.82
C LEU A 220 -2.77 -18.06 -4.93
N GLY A 221 -1.56 -17.61 -4.59
CA GLY A 221 -0.55 -17.16 -5.55
C GLY A 221 -0.60 -15.68 -5.88
N CYS A 222 -1.42 -14.86 -5.21
CA CYS A 222 -1.48 -13.42 -5.44
C CYS A 222 -0.10 -12.75 -5.23
N VAL A 223 0.64 -13.25 -4.24
CA VAL A 223 1.99 -12.80 -3.90
C VAL A 223 3.02 -13.01 -5.01
N SER A 224 2.77 -13.89 -5.99
CA SER A 224 3.68 -14.08 -7.13
C SER A 224 3.85 -12.81 -7.98
N CYS A 225 2.80 -11.98 -8.03
CA CYS A 225 2.79 -10.71 -8.75
C CYS A 225 2.86 -9.50 -7.79
N HIS A 226 2.22 -9.62 -6.62
CA HIS A 226 2.09 -8.57 -5.63
C HIS A 226 3.01 -8.84 -4.42
N GLN A 227 4.31 -8.57 -4.61
CA GLN A 227 5.35 -8.79 -3.60
C GLN A 227 6.29 -7.59 -3.48
N GLY A 228 7.27 -7.71 -2.58
CA GLY A 228 8.32 -6.73 -2.36
C GLY A 228 7.81 -5.53 -1.57
N VAL A 229 8.64 -4.48 -1.53
CA VAL A 229 8.39 -3.32 -0.67
C VAL A 229 7.08 -2.60 -0.95
N ASN A 230 6.52 -2.68 -2.16
CA ASN A 230 5.26 -2.01 -2.53
C ASN A 230 4.11 -2.99 -2.82
N ILE A 231 4.28 -4.28 -2.52
CA ILE A 231 3.25 -5.32 -2.72
C ILE A 231 2.74 -5.28 -4.18
N GLY A 232 3.68 -5.31 -5.11
CA GLY A 232 3.51 -4.93 -6.51
C GLY A 232 4.43 -3.78 -6.89
N GLY A 233 4.20 -3.20 -8.06
CA GLY A 233 4.96 -2.07 -8.60
C GLY A 233 6.38 -2.40 -9.03
N ASN A 234 6.74 -3.68 -9.13
CA ASN A 234 8.10 -4.16 -9.41
C ASN A 234 8.21 -5.14 -10.59
N LEU A 235 7.10 -5.44 -11.26
CA LEU A 235 7.08 -6.26 -12.48
C LEU A 235 5.94 -5.87 -13.42
N PHE A 236 6.01 -6.41 -14.64
CA PHE A 236 4.96 -6.34 -15.65
C PHE A 236 4.22 -7.66 -15.75
N GLN A 237 2.92 -7.60 -16.03
CA GLN A 237 2.12 -8.80 -16.26
C GLN A 237 1.03 -8.51 -17.29
N ARG A 238 0.71 -9.52 -18.10
CA ARG A 238 -0.50 -9.55 -18.91
C ARG A 238 -1.69 -9.63 -17.97
N HIS A 239 -2.65 -8.73 -18.13
CA HIS A 239 -3.89 -8.79 -17.36
C HIS A 239 -4.94 -9.62 -18.12
N GLY A 240 -5.79 -10.31 -17.38
CA GLY A 240 -6.78 -11.24 -17.93
C GLY A 240 -6.22 -12.49 -18.60
N ILE A 241 -5.29 -13.19 -17.94
CA ILE A 241 -4.61 -14.40 -18.47
C ILE A 241 -5.62 -15.52 -18.81
N PHE A 242 -6.60 -15.75 -17.93
CA PHE A 242 -7.59 -16.81 -18.09
C PHE A 242 -8.96 -16.27 -18.54
N HIS A 243 -9.36 -15.12 -18.01
CA HIS A 243 -10.61 -14.43 -18.37
C HIS A 243 -10.37 -12.93 -18.52
N PRO A 244 -11.18 -12.20 -19.31
CA PRO A 244 -11.02 -10.75 -19.45
C PRO A 244 -11.07 -10.01 -18.10
N LEU A 245 -10.18 -9.04 -17.93
CA LEU A 245 -10.13 -8.15 -16.78
C LEU A 245 -10.12 -6.70 -17.25
N ALA A 246 -11.07 -5.88 -16.79
CA ALA A 246 -11.15 -4.46 -17.18
C ALA A 246 -11.17 -4.26 -18.71
N SER A 247 -10.86 -3.05 -19.21
CA SER A 247 -10.62 -2.85 -20.65
C SER A 247 -9.40 -3.64 -21.14
N PRO A 248 -9.43 -4.20 -22.37
CA PRO A 248 -8.36 -5.08 -22.86
C PRO A 248 -7.01 -4.36 -23.08
N ASP A 249 -7.04 -3.05 -23.32
CA ASP A 249 -5.85 -2.27 -23.65
C ASP A 249 -5.39 -1.35 -22.51
N PRO A 250 -4.09 -1.34 -22.18
CA PRO A 250 -3.01 -2.11 -22.80
C PRO A 250 -2.99 -3.55 -22.26
N GLU A 251 -2.61 -4.48 -23.11
CA GLU A 251 -2.55 -5.92 -22.79
C GLU A 251 -1.59 -6.26 -21.62
N ILE A 252 -0.48 -5.52 -21.52
CA ILE A 252 0.53 -5.67 -20.47
C ILE A 252 0.56 -4.40 -19.64
N LEU A 253 0.48 -4.57 -18.33
CA LEU A 253 0.51 -3.50 -17.34
C LEU A 253 1.61 -3.76 -16.31
N ARG A 254 2.12 -2.67 -15.72
CA ARG A 254 2.81 -2.78 -14.44
C ARG A 254 1.79 -3.27 -13.42
N VAL A 255 2.15 -4.29 -12.64
CA VAL A 255 1.30 -4.74 -11.54
C VAL A 255 1.25 -3.61 -10.50
N PRO A 256 0.08 -3.05 -10.15
CA PRO A 256 -0.01 -1.92 -9.25
C PRO A 256 0.36 -2.31 -7.81
N SER A 257 0.74 -1.31 -7.01
CA SER A 257 0.90 -1.49 -5.57
C SER A 257 -0.44 -1.79 -4.91
N LEU A 258 -0.44 -2.67 -3.90
CA LEU A 258 -1.60 -2.89 -3.04
C LEU A 258 -1.52 -2.11 -1.72
N ARG A 259 -0.50 -1.29 -1.52
CA ARG A 259 -0.45 -0.43 -0.33
C ARG A 259 -1.53 0.64 -0.40
N ASN A 260 -2.19 0.88 0.73
CA ASN A 260 -3.34 1.77 0.84
C ASN A 260 -4.56 1.38 -0.03
N ILE A 261 -4.58 0.18 -0.63
CA ILE A 261 -5.60 -0.24 -1.60
C ILE A 261 -7.03 -0.12 -1.07
N ALA A 262 -7.23 -0.33 0.24
CA ALA A 262 -8.55 -0.22 0.86
C ALA A 262 -9.15 1.19 0.81
N THR A 263 -8.37 2.20 0.43
CA THR A 263 -8.80 3.61 0.36
C THR A 263 -8.82 4.16 -1.06
N THR A 264 -8.24 3.47 -2.05
CA THR A 264 -8.00 4.00 -3.41
C THR A 264 -8.98 3.44 -4.45
N ALA A 265 -10.26 3.30 -4.09
CA ALA A 265 -11.29 3.00 -5.08
C ALA A 265 -11.45 4.20 -6.04
N PRO A 266 -11.85 3.97 -7.31
CA PRO A 266 -12.12 2.67 -7.94
C PRO A 266 -10.84 1.96 -8.42
N TYR A 267 -10.98 0.69 -8.81
CA TYR A 267 -9.85 -0.21 -9.08
C TYR A 267 -9.70 -0.56 -10.57
N PHE A 268 -8.51 -1.05 -10.89
CA PHE A 268 -7.98 -1.34 -12.24
C PHE A 268 -7.66 -0.09 -13.06
N HIS A 269 -6.94 -0.31 -14.16
CA HIS A 269 -6.40 0.77 -14.99
C HIS A 269 -7.49 1.63 -15.64
N ASP A 270 -8.72 1.15 -15.73
CA ASP A 270 -9.87 1.87 -16.29
C ASP A 270 -10.94 2.23 -15.24
N GLY A 271 -10.64 1.96 -13.96
CA GLY A 271 -11.55 2.19 -12.83
C GLY A 271 -12.85 1.37 -12.90
N SER A 272 -12.88 0.24 -13.63
CA SER A 272 -14.10 -0.55 -13.85
C SER A 272 -14.65 -1.24 -12.59
N ALA A 273 -13.82 -1.49 -11.58
CA ALA A 273 -14.28 -2.08 -10.32
C ALA A 273 -14.51 -0.99 -9.26
N ALA A 274 -15.76 -0.80 -8.84
CA ALA A 274 -16.11 0.21 -7.83
C ALA A 274 -15.77 -0.20 -6.39
N THR A 275 -15.66 -1.50 -6.10
CA THR A 275 -15.47 -2.02 -4.74
C THR A 275 -14.26 -2.95 -4.66
N LEU A 276 -13.63 -2.99 -3.48
CA LEU A 276 -12.47 -3.85 -3.25
C LEU A 276 -12.84 -5.33 -3.39
N GLU A 277 -14.06 -5.68 -2.95
CA GLU A 277 -14.65 -7.00 -3.16
C GLU A 277 -14.74 -7.38 -4.63
N GLY A 278 -15.30 -6.50 -5.46
CA GLY A 278 -15.37 -6.72 -6.91
C GLY A 278 -13.98 -6.88 -7.53
N ALA A 279 -13.03 -6.05 -7.10
CA ALA A 279 -11.65 -6.14 -7.56
C ALA A 279 -10.98 -7.48 -7.20
N VAL A 280 -11.13 -7.95 -5.95
CA VAL A 280 -10.56 -9.23 -5.50
C VAL A 280 -11.17 -10.41 -6.26
N ARG A 281 -12.50 -10.44 -6.41
CA ARG A 281 -13.20 -11.51 -7.16
C ARG A 281 -12.78 -11.54 -8.62
N ASN A 282 -12.78 -10.39 -9.28
CA ASN A 282 -12.42 -10.28 -10.69
C ASN A 282 -10.96 -10.66 -10.92
N MET A 283 -10.04 -10.24 -10.03
CA MET A 283 -8.63 -10.59 -10.12
C MET A 283 -8.40 -12.09 -9.96
N ALA A 284 -9.05 -12.72 -8.97
CA ALA A 284 -8.91 -14.16 -8.72
C ALA A 284 -9.43 -14.99 -9.91
N LEU A 285 -10.57 -14.61 -10.49
CA LEU A 285 -11.09 -15.27 -11.69
C LEU A 285 -10.17 -15.04 -12.88
N ALA A 286 -9.91 -13.78 -13.22
CA ALA A 286 -9.22 -13.41 -14.46
C ALA A 286 -7.75 -13.82 -14.51
N GLN A 287 -7.03 -13.73 -13.39
CA GLN A 287 -5.59 -14.02 -13.37
C GLN A 287 -5.22 -15.41 -12.87
N LEU A 288 -6.09 -16.07 -12.10
CA LEU A 288 -5.77 -17.34 -11.44
C LEU A 288 -6.75 -18.46 -11.78
N ASP A 289 -7.80 -18.19 -12.56
CA ASP A 289 -8.91 -19.11 -12.85
C ASP A 289 -9.56 -19.65 -11.57
N ARG A 290 -9.74 -18.78 -10.57
CA ARG A 290 -10.32 -19.13 -9.26
C ARG A 290 -11.60 -18.35 -8.98
N THR A 291 -12.67 -19.07 -8.71
CA THR A 291 -13.87 -18.51 -8.08
C THR A 291 -13.72 -18.59 -6.56
N LEU A 292 -13.59 -17.44 -5.90
CA LEU A 292 -13.48 -17.36 -4.44
C LEU A 292 -14.86 -17.36 -3.78
N SER A 293 -14.96 -18.03 -2.63
CA SER A 293 -16.13 -17.91 -1.76
C SER A 293 -16.18 -16.55 -1.05
N ASP A 294 -17.36 -16.16 -0.56
CA ASP A 294 -17.54 -14.89 0.16
C ASP A 294 -16.65 -14.78 1.40
N GLN A 295 -16.45 -15.91 2.10
CA GLN A 295 -15.54 -15.98 3.22
C GLN A 295 -14.09 -15.74 2.79
N GLN A 296 -13.64 -16.37 1.70
CA GLN A 296 -12.28 -16.16 1.17
C GLN A 296 -12.05 -14.70 0.77
N VAL A 297 -13.04 -14.08 0.11
CA VAL A 297 -12.95 -12.68 -0.28
C VAL A 297 -12.90 -11.75 0.93
N THR A 298 -13.76 -11.99 1.93
CA THR A 298 -13.77 -11.23 3.20
C THR A 298 -12.43 -11.33 3.92
N THR A 299 -11.89 -12.54 4.03
CA THR A 299 -10.59 -12.80 4.67
C THR A 299 -9.42 -12.15 3.92
N ILE A 300 -9.41 -12.15 2.58
CA ILE A 300 -8.41 -11.39 1.80
C ILE A 300 -8.56 -9.88 2.03
N ILE A 301 -9.80 -9.36 2.04
CA ILE A 301 -10.07 -7.94 2.27
C ILE A 301 -9.58 -7.49 3.65
N ALA A 302 -9.74 -8.32 4.69
CA ALA A 302 -9.19 -8.05 6.01
C ALA A 302 -7.68 -7.78 5.92
N PHE A 303 -6.93 -8.69 5.28
CA PHE A 303 -5.50 -8.47 5.00
C PHE A 303 -5.25 -7.18 4.20
N LEU A 304 -5.97 -6.94 3.10
CA LEU A 304 -5.74 -5.74 2.27
C LEU A 304 -6.01 -4.42 3.01
N ARG A 305 -6.92 -4.40 3.99
CA ARG A 305 -7.17 -3.25 4.87
C ARG A 305 -5.98 -2.96 5.80
N SER A 306 -5.29 -4.00 6.24
CA SER A 306 -4.08 -3.89 7.07
C SER A 306 -2.89 -3.24 6.35
N LEU A 307 -2.99 -3.03 5.02
CA LEU A 307 -1.96 -2.41 4.18
C LEU A 307 -2.02 -0.88 4.13
N THR A 308 -3.01 -0.26 4.79
CA THR A 308 -3.14 1.20 4.85
C THR A 308 -2.17 1.77 5.88
N GLY A 309 -1.24 2.60 5.40
CA GLY A 309 -0.23 3.25 6.23
C GLY A 309 -0.62 4.65 6.68
N THR A 310 0.39 5.38 7.17
CA THR A 310 0.22 6.75 7.66
C THR A 310 1.09 7.73 6.88
N TYR A 311 0.56 8.93 6.62
CA TYR A 311 1.30 10.06 6.06
C TYR A 311 1.25 11.23 7.05
N LYS A 312 2.41 11.83 7.35
CA LYS A 312 2.54 12.89 8.37
C LYS A 312 1.87 12.55 9.71
N GLY A 313 1.92 11.28 10.12
CA GLY A 313 1.36 10.78 11.38
C GLY A 313 -0.16 10.50 11.37
N HIS A 314 -0.83 10.69 10.24
CA HIS A 314 -2.25 10.43 10.09
C HIS A 314 -2.50 9.23 9.16
N PRO A 315 -3.48 8.35 9.45
CA PRO A 315 -3.88 7.32 8.52
C PRO A 315 -4.30 7.91 7.18
N VAL A 316 -3.87 7.28 6.09
CA VAL A 316 -4.37 7.60 4.75
C VAL A 316 -5.86 7.28 4.69
N THR A 317 -6.67 8.20 4.17
CA THR A 317 -8.12 8.04 4.07
C THR A 317 -8.60 8.11 2.63
N ALA A 318 -9.73 7.47 2.33
CA ALA A 318 -10.36 7.60 1.03
C ALA A 318 -10.71 9.06 0.74
N ALA A 319 -10.69 9.43 -0.55
CA ALA A 319 -11.24 10.69 -0.99
C ALA A 319 -12.77 10.72 -0.70
N PRO A 320 -13.30 11.90 -0.30
CA PRO A 320 -14.71 12.06 0.05
C PRO A 320 -15.67 11.87 -1.12
#